data_AF-A0A8S1W6J1-F1
#
_entry.id   AF-A0A8S1W6J1-F1
#
_cell.length_a   1.000
_cell.length_b   1.000
_cell.length_c   1.000
_cell.angle_alpha   90.00
_cell.angle_beta   90.00
_cell.angle_gamma   90.00
#
_symmetry.space_group_name_H-M   'P 1'
#
loop_
_entity.id
_entity.type
_entity.pdbx_description
1 polymer ?
#
loop_
_entity_poly.entity_id
_entity_poly.type
_entity_poly.pdbx_seq_one_letter_code
_entity_poly.pdbx_strand_id
1 'polypeptide(L)'
;METHKKIYKRRNELPLNKFHQLKRSKTNQKEGESCKKIKKQIRDLQRLIDKGHINEEVKQAKQQDLEAKQKQLNQKQNEYKQQQKKIDYFARKYKKIKQVDLKKLKRQLEKIQKELEITECREPLLQQESEIQEKINYVKYYPKDQKYISLFGKNINEHAKEQQEILIDKSKKNFKQKESKKYRMIEETHKQMNDDFLMDEENDQIISKQLVDKQGKVIKQMKFNQMQ
;
A
#
# COMPACT_ATOMS: atom_id res chain seq x y z
N MET A 1 13.11 -30.49 35.41
CA MET A 1 11.75 -30.65 34.83
C MET A 1 11.56 -29.58 33.75
N GLU A 2 12.15 -29.77 32.57
CA GLU A 2 12.03 -28.83 31.45
C GLU A 2 10.74 -29.09 30.69
N THR A 3 9.86 -28.09 30.60
CA THR A 3 8.58 -28.19 29.90
C THR A 3 8.72 -27.66 28.48
N HIS A 4 8.91 -28.56 27.51
CA HIS A 4 8.83 -28.22 26.10
C HIS A 4 7.37 -27.91 25.69
N LYS A 5 7.06 -26.63 25.46
CA LYS A 5 5.79 -26.21 24.85
C LYS A 5 5.74 -26.69 23.39
N LYS A 6 4.95 -27.72 23.12
CA LYS A 6 4.64 -28.17 21.75
C LYS A 6 3.87 -27.08 21.01
N ILE A 7 4.48 -26.49 19.99
CA ILE A 7 3.82 -25.55 19.07
C ILE A 7 2.97 -26.38 18.10
N TYR A 8 1.67 -26.44 18.32
CA TYR A 8 0.75 -27.07 17.36
C TYR A 8 0.67 -26.21 16.10
N LYS A 9 1.17 -26.73 14.97
CA LYS A 9 0.91 -26.14 13.64
C LYS A 9 -0.60 -26.21 13.37
N ARG A 10 -1.21 -25.10 12.95
CA ARG A 10 -2.63 -25.05 12.58
C ARG A 10 -2.86 -25.99 11.39
N ARG A 11 -3.83 -26.89 11.49
CA ARG A 11 -4.03 -28.04 10.59
C ARG A 11 -4.51 -27.70 9.17
N ASN A 12 -4.65 -26.43 8.79
CA ASN A 12 -5.31 -26.04 7.53
C ASN A 12 -4.48 -25.06 6.68
N GLU A 13 -3.18 -25.24 6.58
CA GLU A 13 -2.38 -24.59 5.53
C GLU A 13 -2.09 -25.63 4.45
N LEU A 14 -2.85 -25.58 3.36
CA LEU A 14 -2.47 -26.26 2.12
C LEU A 14 -1.04 -25.81 1.79
N PRO A 15 -0.09 -26.73 1.53
CA PRO A 15 1.22 -26.33 1.05
C PRO A 15 1.01 -25.74 -0.35
N LEU A 16 0.84 -24.42 -0.44
CA LEU A 16 0.92 -23.70 -1.70
C LEU A 16 2.22 -24.14 -2.37
N ASN A 17 2.10 -24.83 -3.51
CA ASN A 17 3.24 -25.27 -4.30
C ASN A 17 4.22 -24.09 -4.43
N LYS A 18 5.53 -24.36 -4.36
CA LYS A 18 6.62 -23.36 -4.49
C LYS A 18 6.50 -22.44 -5.73
N PHE A 19 5.64 -22.80 -6.68
CA PHE A 19 5.27 -22.03 -7.87
C PHE A 19 4.27 -20.90 -7.63
N HIS A 20 3.46 -20.95 -6.57
CA HIS A 20 2.62 -19.84 -6.11
C HIS A 20 3.42 -18.95 -5.16
N GLN A 21 4.51 -18.36 -5.66
CA GLN A 21 5.16 -17.28 -4.93
C GLN A 21 4.19 -16.09 -4.91
N LEU A 22 3.71 -15.74 -3.71
CA LEU A 22 2.92 -14.54 -3.47
C LEU A 22 3.58 -13.37 -4.21
N LYS A 23 2.93 -12.82 -5.25
CA LYS A 23 3.47 -11.70 -6.04
C LYS A 23 3.83 -10.59 -5.07
N ARG A 24 5.13 -10.36 -4.86
CA ARG A 24 5.62 -9.32 -3.94
C ARG A 24 4.97 -7.99 -4.31
N SER A 25 4.31 -7.36 -3.34
CA SER A 25 3.51 -6.14 -3.54
C SER A 25 4.26 -5.10 -4.36
N LYS A 26 3.59 -4.54 -5.38
CA LYS A 26 4.15 -3.56 -6.35
C LYS A 26 4.79 -2.32 -5.71
N THR A 27 4.51 -2.06 -4.44
CA THR A 27 5.06 -0.94 -3.66
C THR A 27 6.59 -0.95 -3.53
N ASN A 28 7.24 -2.11 -3.51
CA ASN A 28 8.71 -2.22 -3.47
C ASN A 28 9.35 -2.31 -4.88
N GLN A 29 8.55 -2.23 -5.96
CA GLN A 29 9.04 -2.49 -7.32
C GLN A 29 9.72 -1.28 -7.95
N LYS A 30 9.24 -0.05 -7.72
CA LYS A 30 9.75 1.17 -8.39
C LYS A 30 11.24 1.44 -8.16
N GLU A 31 11.74 1.24 -6.95
CA GLU A 31 13.16 1.48 -6.65
C GLU A 31 14.03 0.27 -6.99
N GLY A 32 13.47 -0.94 -6.84
CA GLY A 32 14.06 -2.18 -7.33
C GLY A 32 14.27 -2.18 -8.84
N GLU A 33 13.40 -1.52 -9.61
CA GLU A 33 13.55 -1.34 -11.06
C GLU A 33 14.82 -0.56 -11.42
N SER A 34 15.20 0.47 -10.65
CA SER A 34 16.42 1.24 -10.91
C SER A 34 17.69 0.41 -10.70
N CYS A 35 17.74 -0.37 -9.62
CA CYS A 35 18.85 -1.29 -9.34
C CYS A 35 18.87 -2.47 -10.32
N LYS A 36 17.71 -2.98 -10.74
CA LYS A 36 17.59 -4.03 -11.75
C LYS A 36 18.13 -3.58 -13.10
N LYS A 37 17.86 -2.34 -13.51
CA LYS A 37 18.40 -1.75 -14.75
C LYS A 37 19.93 -1.69 -14.71
N ILE A 38 20.51 -1.19 -13.62
CA ILE A 38 21.98 -1.13 -13.46
C ILE A 38 22.60 -2.53 -13.43
N LYS A 39 22.00 -3.49 -12.72
CA LYS A 39 22.44 -4.90 -12.72
C LYS A 39 22.36 -5.54 -14.10
N LYS A 40 21.36 -5.17 -14.92
CA LYS A 40 21.28 -5.60 -16.32
C LYS A 40 22.47 -5.03 -17.10
N GLN A 41 22.70 -3.72 -17.02
CA GLN A 41 23.84 -3.07 -17.69
C GLN A 41 25.19 -3.68 -17.30
N ILE A 42 25.41 -3.98 -16.01
CA ILE A 42 26.64 -4.64 -15.55
C ILE A 42 26.80 -6.03 -16.20
N ARG A 43 25.75 -6.85 -16.23
CA ARG A 43 25.80 -8.18 -16.86
C ARG A 43 26.02 -8.11 -18.37
N ASP A 44 25.39 -7.13 -19.03
CA ASP A 44 25.54 -6.93 -20.47
C ASP A 44 26.97 -6.49 -20.80
N LEU A 45 27.57 -5.60 -20.00
CA LEU A 45 28.98 -5.19 -20.12
C LEU A 45 29.96 -6.33 -19.82
N GLN A 46 29.71 -7.13 -18.79
CA GLN A 46 30.52 -8.32 -18.48
C GLN A 46 30.54 -9.29 -19.66
N ARG A 47 29.35 -9.66 -20.16
CA ARG A 47 29.21 -10.54 -21.32
C ARG A 47 29.90 -10.00 -22.58
N LEU A 48 29.87 -8.67 -22.76
CA LEU A 48 30.56 -8.04 -23.88
C LEU A 48 32.07 -8.23 -23.77
N ILE A 49 32.65 -7.95 -22.59
CA ILE A 49 34.08 -8.13 -22.33
C ILE A 49 34.51 -9.60 -22.46
N ASP A 50 33.69 -10.53 -21.95
CA ASP A 50 33.99 -11.97 -21.94
C ASP A 50 33.96 -12.61 -23.34
N LYS A 51 33.21 -12.03 -24.29
CA LYS A 51 33.11 -12.55 -25.67
C LYS A 51 34.42 -12.45 -26.46
N GLY A 52 35.44 -11.73 -25.98
CA GLY A 52 36.81 -11.76 -26.51
C GLY A 52 37.04 -11.14 -27.90
N HIS A 53 36.02 -10.95 -28.73
CA HIS A 53 36.11 -10.41 -30.09
C HIS A 53 36.14 -8.87 -30.15
N ILE A 54 36.83 -8.21 -29.23
CA ILE A 54 36.80 -6.74 -29.09
C ILE A 54 38.23 -6.21 -29.02
N ASN A 55 38.47 -5.11 -29.75
CA ASN A 55 39.74 -4.38 -29.72
C ASN A 55 40.15 -4.02 -28.27
N GLU A 56 41.45 -4.08 -27.98
CA GLU A 56 41.95 -3.89 -26.62
C GLU A 56 41.61 -2.52 -26.04
N GLU A 57 41.69 -1.46 -26.83
CA GLU A 57 41.30 -0.09 -26.43
C GLU A 57 39.81 -0.03 -26.01
N VAL A 58 38.94 -0.65 -26.81
CA VAL A 58 37.50 -0.72 -26.51
C VAL A 58 37.25 -1.58 -25.28
N LYS A 59 38.01 -2.67 -25.10
CA LYS A 59 37.92 -3.52 -23.91
C LYS A 59 38.29 -2.75 -22.63
N GLN A 60 39.36 -1.97 -22.65
CA GLN A 60 39.76 -1.11 -21.52
C GLN A 60 38.69 -0.07 -21.19
N ALA A 61 38.15 0.62 -22.20
CA ALA A 61 37.05 1.56 -22.00
C ALA A 61 35.81 0.89 -21.39
N LYS A 62 35.44 -0.31 -21.85
CA LYS A 62 34.31 -1.06 -21.30
C LYS A 62 34.54 -1.60 -19.88
N GLN A 63 35.79 -1.90 -19.53
CA GLN A 63 36.15 -2.27 -18.15
C GLN A 63 36.00 -1.07 -17.20
N GLN A 64 36.43 0.12 -17.62
CA GLN A 64 36.20 1.36 -16.84
C GLN A 64 34.71 1.67 -16.68
N ASP A 65 33.92 1.54 -17.75
CA ASP A 65 32.46 1.68 -17.69
C ASP A 65 31.83 0.69 -16.70
N LEU A 66 32.27 -0.57 -16.73
CA LEU A 66 31.80 -1.62 -15.83
C LEU A 66 32.10 -1.28 -14.38
N GLU A 67 33.32 -0.83 -14.07
CA GLU A 67 33.70 -0.41 -12.72
C GLU A 67 32.85 0.78 -12.24
N ALA A 68 32.64 1.78 -13.10
CA ALA A 68 31.78 2.92 -12.81
C ALA A 68 30.34 2.49 -12.50
N LYS A 69 29.78 1.55 -13.27
CA LYS A 69 28.42 1.00 -13.05
C LYS A 69 28.34 0.18 -11.76
N GLN A 70 29.38 -0.58 -11.41
CA GLN A 70 29.45 -1.31 -10.14
C GLN A 70 29.49 -0.35 -8.94
N LYS A 71 30.31 0.71 -9.02
CA LYS A 71 30.34 1.78 -8.00
C LYS A 71 28.97 2.44 -7.84
N GLN A 72 28.32 2.79 -8.95
CA GLN A 72 26.97 3.37 -8.94
C GLN A 72 25.94 2.43 -8.30
N LEU A 73 26.01 1.12 -8.57
CA LEU A 73 25.12 0.13 -7.96
C LEU A 73 25.33 0.07 -6.45
N ASN A 74 26.57 0.03 -5.99
CA ASN A 74 26.92 -0.05 -4.57
C ASN A 74 26.46 1.19 -3.81
N GLN A 75 26.67 2.38 -4.38
CA GLN A 75 26.18 3.65 -3.81
C GLN A 75 24.67 3.62 -3.62
N LYS A 76 23.90 3.30 -4.68
CA LYS A 76 22.44 3.22 -4.59
C LYS A 76 21.94 2.19 -3.58
N GLN A 77 22.60 1.03 -3.49
CA GLN A 77 22.25 0.02 -2.50
C GLN A 77 22.52 0.50 -1.07
N ASN A 78 23.62 1.21 -0.85
CA ASN A 78 23.97 1.75 0.46
C ASN A 78 23.02 2.87 0.88
N GLU A 79 22.72 3.81 -0.02
CA GLU A 79 21.72 4.87 0.20
C GLU A 79 20.36 4.27 0.56
N TYR A 80 19.90 3.27 -0.20
CA TYR A 80 18.65 2.58 0.08
C TYR A 80 18.64 1.91 1.47
N LYS A 81 19.73 1.19 1.82
CA LYS A 81 19.86 0.58 3.15
C LYS A 81 19.84 1.61 4.26
N GLN A 82 20.49 2.76 4.08
CA GLN A 82 20.50 3.84 5.07
C GLN A 82 19.11 4.46 5.23
N GLN A 83 18.41 4.73 4.13
CA GLN A 83 17.04 5.23 4.15
C GLN A 83 16.09 4.24 4.84
N GLN A 84 16.19 2.95 4.54
CA GLN A 84 15.37 1.93 5.17
C GLN A 84 15.63 1.83 6.68
N LYS A 85 16.90 1.85 7.10
CA LYS A 85 17.27 1.90 8.52
C LYS A 85 16.68 3.12 9.23
N LYS A 86 16.70 4.30 8.58
CA LYS A 86 16.11 5.54 9.10
C LYS A 86 14.60 5.43 9.26
N ILE A 87 13.92 4.90 8.24
CA ILE A 87 12.47 4.63 8.25
C ILE A 87 12.10 3.67 9.39
N ASP A 88 12.83 2.56 9.52
CA ASP A 88 12.56 1.54 10.54
C ASP A 88 12.81 2.08 11.95
N TYR A 89 13.87 2.87 12.13
CA TYR A 89 14.17 3.55 13.38
C TYR A 89 13.01 4.47 13.80
N PHE A 90 12.54 5.35 12.92
CA PHE A 90 11.43 6.25 13.23
C PHE A 90 10.09 5.54 13.40
N ALA A 91 9.85 4.51 12.59
CA ALA A 91 8.67 3.67 12.73
C ALA A 91 8.62 3.05 14.12
N ARG A 92 9.73 2.51 14.64
CA ARG A 92 9.81 1.95 16.00
C ARG A 92 9.70 3.02 17.08
N LYS A 93 10.49 4.08 16.97
CA LYS A 93 10.59 5.16 17.98
C LYS A 93 9.26 5.89 18.19
N TYR A 94 8.58 6.25 17.11
CA TYR A 94 7.36 7.06 17.17
C TYR A 94 6.07 6.24 17.09
N LYS A 95 6.14 4.90 16.99
CA LYS A 95 4.96 4.02 16.92
C LYS A 95 3.96 4.32 18.04
N LYS A 96 4.45 4.34 19.29
CA LYS A 96 3.61 4.50 20.48
C LYS A 96 3.01 5.89 20.58
N ILE A 97 3.80 6.93 20.27
CA ILE A 97 3.33 8.32 20.28
C ILE A 97 2.22 8.51 19.24
N LYS A 98 2.44 8.05 17.99
CA LYS A 98 1.40 8.09 16.94
C LYS A 98 0.14 7.33 17.33
N GLN A 99 0.26 6.18 18.02
CA GLN A 99 -0.88 5.41 18.49
C GLN A 99 -1.70 6.15 19.55
N VAL A 100 -1.03 6.84 20.48
CA VAL A 100 -1.70 7.67 21.50
C VAL A 100 -2.44 8.83 20.84
N ASP A 101 -1.78 9.54 19.92
CA ASP A 101 -2.39 10.67 19.19
C ASP A 101 -3.60 10.20 18.38
N LEU A 102 -3.47 9.10 17.63
CA LEU A 102 -4.59 8.50 16.90
C LEU A 102 -5.74 8.10 17.82
N LYS A 103 -5.45 7.53 19.00
CA LYS A 103 -6.49 7.14 19.95
C LYS A 103 -7.23 8.36 20.51
N LYS A 104 -6.51 9.45 20.79
CA LYS A 104 -7.11 10.72 21.24
C LYS A 104 -8.00 11.31 20.16
N LEU A 105 -7.51 11.42 18.93
CA LEU A 105 -8.27 11.95 17.80
C LEU A 105 -9.51 11.10 17.49
N LYS A 106 -9.39 9.77 17.51
CA LYS A 106 -10.55 8.87 17.30
C LYS A 106 -11.62 9.07 18.38
N ARG A 107 -11.22 9.18 19.65
CA ARG A 107 -12.16 9.45 20.74
C ARG A 107 -12.85 10.81 20.59
N GLN A 108 -12.15 11.83 20.09
CA GLN A 108 -12.76 13.13 19.82
C GLN A 108 -13.75 13.04 18.64
N LEU A 109 -13.36 12.35 17.56
CA LEU A 109 -14.23 12.10 16.41
C LEU A 109 -15.50 11.33 16.83
N GLU A 110 -15.37 10.28 17.64
CA GLU A 110 -16.52 9.52 18.18
C GLU A 110 -17.45 10.39 19.04
N LYS A 111 -16.92 11.38 19.77
CA LYS A 111 -17.75 12.33 20.55
C LYS A 111 -18.53 13.28 19.64
N ILE A 112 -17.86 13.88 18.66
CA ILE A 112 -18.49 14.80 17.71
C ILE A 112 -19.57 14.08 16.90
N GLN A 113 -19.33 12.83 16.49
CA GLN A 113 -20.32 12.04 15.77
C GLN A 113 -21.57 11.78 16.60
N LYS A 114 -21.42 11.50 17.91
CA LYS A 114 -22.58 11.37 18.82
C LYS A 114 -23.31 12.70 19.02
N GLU A 115 -22.58 13.81 19.11
CA GLU A 115 -23.17 15.14 19.25
C GLU A 115 -23.93 15.57 17.97
N LEU A 116 -23.45 15.17 16.79
CA LEU A 116 -24.11 15.36 15.48
C LEU A 116 -25.43 14.59 15.35
N GLU A 117 -25.55 13.44 16.00
CA GLU A 117 -26.80 12.65 16.02
C GLU A 117 -27.90 13.35 16.83
N ILE A 118 -27.53 14.08 17.88
CA ILE A 118 -28.46 14.69 18.85
C ILE A 118 -28.80 16.15 18.48
N THR A 119 -27.87 16.88 17.87
CA THR A 119 -27.95 18.33 17.70
C THR A 119 -28.55 18.73 16.34
N GLU A 120 -29.46 19.71 16.34
CA GLU A 120 -30.05 20.27 15.11
C GLU A 120 -29.08 21.23 14.39
N CYS A 121 -28.28 22.01 15.13
CA CYS A 121 -27.21 22.86 14.59
C CYS A 121 -25.95 22.04 14.23
N ARG A 122 -25.94 21.43 13.03
CA ARG A 122 -24.86 20.54 12.57
C ARG A 122 -23.63 21.24 12.01
N GLU A 123 -23.76 22.45 11.48
CA GLU A 123 -22.66 23.12 10.75
C GLU A 123 -21.34 23.28 11.53
N PRO A 124 -21.31 23.79 12.77
CA PRO A 124 -20.05 23.94 13.50
C PRO A 124 -19.43 22.58 13.87
N LEU A 125 -20.26 21.58 14.16
CA LEU A 125 -19.82 20.22 14.47
C LEU A 125 -19.21 19.53 13.24
N LEU A 126 -19.76 19.74 12.04
CA LEU A 126 -19.21 19.21 10.79
C LEU A 126 -17.85 19.82 10.45
N GLN A 127 -17.66 21.12 10.70
CA GLN A 127 -16.37 21.78 10.54
C GLN A 127 -15.32 21.18 11.49
N GLN A 128 -15.67 20.99 12.76
CA GLN A 128 -14.80 20.34 13.74
C GLN A 128 -14.50 18.88 13.37
N GLU A 129 -15.47 18.13 12.85
CA GLU A 129 -15.25 16.77 12.36
C GLU A 129 -14.19 16.75 11.25
N SER A 130 -14.34 17.64 10.25
CA SER A 130 -13.39 17.80 9.15
C SER A 130 -11.97 18.09 9.65
N GLU A 131 -11.81 19.02 10.58
CA GLU A 131 -10.50 19.33 11.17
C GLU A 131 -9.87 18.12 11.87
N ILE A 132 -10.66 17.33 12.60
CA ILE A 132 -10.16 16.13 13.26
C ILE A 132 -9.78 15.06 12.24
N GLN A 133 -10.54 14.92 11.15
CA GLN A 133 -10.18 14.02 10.05
C GLN A 133 -8.87 14.44 9.39
N GLU A 134 -8.62 15.74 9.18
CA GLU A 134 -7.33 16.23 8.69
C GLU A 134 -6.18 15.89 9.65
N LYS A 135 -6.39 16.08 10.96
CA LYS A 135 -5.42 15.71 12.00
C LYS A 135 -5.16 14.20 12.02
N ILE A 136 -6.17 13.36 11.80
CA ILE A 136 -6.01 11.90 11.67
C ILE A 136 -5.18 11.56 10.43
N ASN A 137 -5.44 12.24 9.31
CA ASN A 137 -4.71 12.05 8.06
C ASN A 137 -3.24 12.45 8.22
N TYR A 138 -2.95 13.54 8.94
CA TYR A 138 -1.58 13.89 9.31
C TYR A 138 -0.85 12.73 9.97
N VAL A 139 -1.42 12.11 11.01
CA VAL A 139 -0.74 11.02 11.72
C VAL A 139 -0.60 9.76 10.87
N LYS A 140 -1.62 9.41 10.08
CA LYS A 140 -1.64 8.22 9.21
C LYS A 140 -0.68 8.32 8.01
N TYR A 141 -0.60 9.50 7.40
CA TYR A 141 0.13 9.75 6.16
C TYR A 141 1.43 10.54 6.35
N TYR A 142 1.84 10.67 7.61
CA TYR A 142 3.09 11.29 8.01
C TYR A 142 4.32 10.70 7.28
N PRO A 143 5.26 11.53 6.78
CA PRO A 143 6.50 11.08 6.15
C PRO A 143 7.30 10.10 7.02
N LYS A 144 7.74 8.98 6.45
CA LYS A 144 8.38 7.90 7.23
C LYS A 144 9.84 8.18 7.58
N ASP A 145 10.48 9.05 6.82
CA ASP A 145 11.89 9.39 6.86
C ASP A 145 12.19 10.60 7.76
N GLN A 146 11.19 11.10 8.49
CA GLN A 146 11.26 12.30 9.31
C GLN A 146 10.81 12.05 10.76
N LYS A 147 11.30 12.89 11.67
CA LYS A 147 10.95 12.86 13.10
C LYS A 147 9.52 13.34 13.29
N TYR A 148 8.66 12.46 13.82
CA TYR A 148 7.27 12.79 14.10
C TYR A 148 7.14 13.93 15.13
N ILE A 149 6.26 14.90 14.82
CA ILE A 149 5.89 16.00 15.69
C ILE A 149 4.49 15.73 16.23
N SER A 150 4.38 15.59 17.55
CA SER A 150 3.14 15.24 18.23
C SER A 150 2.14 16.40 18.19
N LEU A 151 0.88 16.11 17.89
CA LEU A 151 -0.20 17.12 17.88
C LEU A 151 -0.54 17.62 19.30
N PHE A 152 -0.40 16.74 20.29
CA PHE A 152 -0.78 17.03 21.69
C PHE A 152 0.43 17.27 22.60
N GLY A 153 1.55 17.76 22.03
CA GLY A 153 2.76 18.06 22.80
C GLY A 153 2.58 19.31 23.65
N LYS A 154 2.93 19.24 24.95
CA LYS A 154 2.77 20.38 25.88
C LYS A 154 3.85 21.48 25.69
N ASN A 155 5.04 21.11 25.22
CA ASN A 155 6.19 22.02 25.06
C ASN A 155 6.68 21.99 23.61
N ILE A 156 5.92 22.62 22.71
CA ILE A 156 6.29 22.70 21.28
C ILE A 156 6.91 24.07 21.01
N ASN A 157 8.21 24.08 20.68
CA ASN A 157 8.92 25.28 20.23
C ASN A 157 8.26 25.87 18.98
N GLU A 158 8.32 27.18 18.77
CA GLU A 158 7.72 27.86 17.62
C GLU A 158 8.22 27.30 16.27
N HIS A 159 9.53 27.10 16.14
CA HIS A 159 10.12 26.44 14.97
C HIS A 159 9.55 25.03 14.73
N ALA A 160 9.17 24.30 15.79
CA ALA A 160 8.56 22.98 15.62
C ALA A 160 7.11 23.07 15.11
N LYS A 161 6.39 24.19 15.35
CA LYS A 161 5.06 24.45 14.78
C LYS A 161 5.14 24.76 13.29
N GLU A 162 6.11 25.58 12.87
CA GLU A 162 6.35 25.87 11.44
C GLU A 162 6.66 24.57 10.67
N GLN A 163 7.56 23.75 11.21
CA GLN A 163 7.86 22.45 10.62
C GLN A 163 6.62 21.53 10.59
N GLN A 164 5.77 21.60 11.61
CA GLN A 164 4.53 20.83 11.66
C GLN A 164 3.57 21.21 10.53
N GLU A 165 3.43 22.48 10.20
CA GLU A 165 2.60 22.97 9.10
C GLU A 165 3.09 22.43 7.75
N ILE A 166 4.40 22.56 7.47
CA ILE A 166 5.03 22.00 6.26
C ILE A 166 4.78 20.48 6.15
N LEU A 167 4.81 19.77 7.28
CA LEU A 167 4.57 18.34 7.36
C LEU A 167 3.09 17.97 7.17
N ILE A 168 2.17 18.82 7.60
CA ILE A 168 0.73 18.67 7.35
C ILE A 168 0.48 18.71 5.84
N ASP A 169 1.04 19.68 5.13
CA ASP A 169 0.88 19.78 3.68
C ASP A 169 1.47 18.58 2.93
N LYS A 170 2.65 18.12 3.35
CA LYS A 170 3.25 16.88 2.82
C LYS A 170 2.34 15.68 3.06
N SER A 171 1.71 15.60 4.23
CA SER A 171 0.79 14.52 4.58
C SER A 171 -0.50 14.58 3.76
N LYS A 172 -1.04 15.78 3.49
CA LYS A 172 -2.18 16.00 2.59
C LYS A 172 -1.86 15.54 1.16
N LYS A 173 -0.67 15.87 0.65
CA LYS A 173 -0.19 15.37 -0.66
C LYS A 173 -0.06 13.84 -0.68
N ASN A 174 0.53 13.25 0.37
CA ASN A 174 0.66 11.80 0.50
C ASN A 174 -0.70 11.08 0.56
N PHE A 175 -1.69 11.69 1.23
CA PHE A 175 -3.06 11.19 1.29
C PHE A 175 -3.68 11.15 -0.12
N LYS A 176 -3.69 12.27 -0.83
CA LYS A 176 -4.21 12.37 -2.21
C LYS A 176 -3.53 11.36 -3.16
N GLN A 177 -2.21 11.22 -3.05
CA GLN A 177 -1.47 10.23 -3.84
C GLN A 177 -1.82 8.77 -3.50
N LYS A 178 -2.14 8.47 -2.24
CA LYS A 178 -2.58 7.13 -1.85
C LYS A 178 -4.02 6.85 -2.25
N GLU A 179 -4.91 7.82 -2.13
CA GLU A 179 -6.29 7.69 -2.59
C GLU A 179 -6.37 7.49 -4.09
N SER A 180 -5.73 8.35 -4.88
CA SER A 180 -5.64 8.17 -6.34
C SER A 180 -5.10 6.80 -6.75
N LYS A 181 -4.08 6.28 -6.04
CA LYS A 181 -3.60 4.90 -6.27
C LYS A 181 -4.63 3.85 -5.90
N LYS A 182 -5.39 4.05 -4.82
CA LYS A 182 -6.47 3.15 -4.40
C LYS A 182 -7.55 3.08 -5.47
N TYR A 183 -8.01 4.22 -5.99
CA TYR A 183 -9.01 4.28 -7.06
C TYR A 183 -8.51 3.61 -8.34
N ARG A 184 -7.28 3.90 -8.77
CA ARG A 184 -6.66 3.21 -9.93
C ARG A 184 -6.60 1.70 -9.76
N MET A 185 -6.26 1.20 -8.57
CA MET A 185 -6.26 -0.24 -8.31
C MET A 185 -7.67 -0.84 -8.40
N ILE A 186 -8.69 -0.13 -7.89
CA ILE A 186 -10.09 -0.55 -7.98
C ILE A 186 -10.54 -0.61 -9.44
N GLU A 187 -10.23 0.41 -10.23
CA GLU A 187 -10.51 0.44 -11.67
C GLU A 187 -9.82 -0.70 -12.42
N GLU A 188 -8.53 -0.95 -12.14
CA GLU A 188 -7.78 -2.07 -12.73
C GLU A 188 -8.43 -3.42 -12.38
N THR A 189 -8.92 -3.60 -11.14
CA THR A 189 -9.63 -4.83 -10.74
C THR A 189 -10.98 -4.97 -11.41
N HIS A 190 -11.74 -3.89 -11.59
CA HIS A 190 -13.02 -3.93 -12.28
C HIS A 190 -12.85 -4.26 -13.76
N LYS A 191 -11.83 -3.71 -14.43
CA LYS A 191 -11.50 -4.07 -15.82
C LYS A 191 -11.15 -5.54 -15.97
N GLN A 192 -10.32 -6.09 -15.08
CA GLN A 192 -9.97 -7.52 -15.11
C GLN A 192 -11.19 -8.43 -14.90
N MET A 193 -12.13 -8.06 -14.03
CA MET A 193 -13.36 -8.84 -13.85
C MET A 193 -14.31 -8.76 -15.04
N ASN A 194 -14.32 -7.64 -15.78
CA ASN A 194 -15.13 -7.51 -16.99
C ASN A 194 -14.49 -8.26 -18.18
N ASP A 195 -13.16 -8.31 -18.27
CA ASP A 195 -12.44 -9.08 -19.31
C ASP A 195 -12.55 -10.61 -19.08
N ASP A 196 -12.61 -11.06 -17.81
CA ASP A 196 -12.87 -12.47 -17.45
C ASP A 196 -14.37 -12.85 -17.53
N PHE A 197 -15.26 -11.86 -17.74
CA PHE A 197 -16.69 -12.03 -18.00
C PHE A 197 -17.03 -11.69 -19.47
N LEU A 198 -16.19 -12.12 -20.41
CA LEU A 198 -16.64 -12.37 -21.79
C LEU A 198 -17.28 -13.77 -21.82
N MET A 199 -18.41 -13.91 -21.12
CA MET A 199 -19.32 -15.03 -21.34
C MET A 199 -20.19 -14.65 -22.54
N ASP A 200 -20.16 -15.50 -23.55
CA ASP A 200 -20.91 -15.41 -24.81
C ASP A 200 -22.29 -14.73 -24.64
N GLU A 201 -22.51 -13.62 -25.35
CA GLU A 201 -23.82 -12.97 -25.52
C GLU A 201 -24.79 -13.80 -26.41
N GLU A 202 -24.53 -15.10 -26.57
CA GLU A 202 -25.40 -16.04 -27.27
C GLU A 202 -25.83 -17.17 -26.33
N ASN A 203 -26.62 -16.84 -25.31
CA ASN A 203 -27.68 -17.72 -24.77
C ASN A 203 -28.50 -16.97 -23.73
N ASP A 204 -29.39 -16.09 -24.19
CA ASP A 204 -30.57 -15.68 -23.43
C ASP A 204 -31.55 -16.86 -23.31
N GLN A 205 -31.21 -17.84 -22.47
CA GLN A 205 -32.19 -18.79 -21.94
C GLN A 205 -32.55 -18.39 -20.52
N ILE A 206 -33.76 -17.86 -20.41
CA ILE A 206 -34.47 -17.51 -19.19
C ILE A 206 -34.36 -18.66 -18.17
N ILE A 207 -33.45 -18.54 -17.20
CA ILE A 207 -33.39 -19.46 -16.06
C ILE A 207 -34.56 -19.12 -15.13
N SER A 208 -35.72 -19.72 -15.38
CA SER A 208 -36.82 -19.70 -14.43
C SER A 208 -36.41 -20.45 -13.16
N LYS A 209 -36.17 -19.74 -12.06
CA LYS A 209 -35.95 -20.38 -10.75
C LYS A 209 -37.30 -20.83 -10.19
N GLN A 210 -37.59 -22.11 -10.30
CA GLN A 210 -38.73 -22.73 -9.60
C GLN A 210 -38.31 -23.09 -8.18
N LEU A 211 -39.07 -22.61 -7.18
CA LEU A 211 -38.97 -23.11 -5.81
C LEU A 211 -39.83 -24.38 -5.71
N VAL A 212 -39.21 -25.50 -5.34
CA VAL A 212 -39.84 -26.82 -5.30
C VAL A 212 -39.71 -27.42 -3.90
N ASP A 213 -40.77 -28.04 -3.39
CA ASP A 213 -40.76 -28.74 -2.09
C ASP A 213 -40.00 -30.07 -2.17
N LYS A 214 -39.71 -30.67 -1.00
CA LYS A 214 -39.04 -31.99 -0.88
C LYS A 214 -39.76 -33.15 -1.60
N GLN A 215 -41.01 -32.96 -2.03
CA GLN A 215 -41.80 -33.91 -2.81
C GLN A 215 -41.92 -33.53 -4.30
N GLY A 216 -41.15 -32.55 -4.78
CA GLY A 216 -41.10 -32.19 -6.21
C GLY A 216 -42.25 -31.30 -6.70
N LYS A 217 -43.12 -30.77 -5.83
CA LYS A 217 -44.19 -29.84 -6.22
C LYS A 217 -43.71 -28.38 -6.18
N VAL A 218 -44.03 -27.62 -7.24
CA VAL A 218 -43.64 -26.21 -7.42
C VAL A 218 -44.47 -25.32 -6.49
N ILE A 219 -43.80 -24.57 -5.61
CA ILE A 219 -44.41 -23.74 -4.57
C ILE A 219 -44.70 -22.32 -5.07
N LYS A 220 -43.81 -21.78 -5.92
CA LYS A 220 -43.96 -20.42 -6.47
C LYS A 220 -43.14 -20.26 -7.75
N GLN A 221 -43.79 -19.76 -8.81
CA GLN A 221 -43.11 -19.26 -10.01
C GLN A 221 -43.09 -17.73 -9.94
N MET A 222 -41.91 -17.12 -9.94
CA MET A 222 -41.78 -15.67 -10.15
C MET A 222 -41.35 -15.42 -11.58
N LYS A 223 -42.23 -14.80 -12.37
CA LYS A 223 -41.88 -14.23 -13.68
C LYS A 223 -41.47 -12.77 -13.44
N PHE A 224 -40.21 -12.45 -13.70
CA PHE A 224 -39.77 -11.05 -13.75
C PHE A 224 -40.01 -10.55 -15.18
N ASN A 225 -41.05 -9.73 -15.35
CA ASN A 225 -41.23 -8.94 -16.57
C ASN A 225 -40.41 -7.65 -16.42
N GLN A 226 -39.55 -7.36 -17.39
CA GLN A 226 -38.86 -6.07 -17.46
C GLN A 226 -39.83 -5.01 -18.02
N MET A 227 -39.85 -3.83 -17.39
CA MET A 227 -40.55 -2.66 -17.89
C MET A 227 -39.89 -2.19 -19.20
N GLN A 228 -40.74 -1.86 -20.17
CA GLN A 228 -40.36 -1.22 -21.44
C GLN A 228 -39.84 0.19 -21.23
#